data_AF-A0A1L0DBW0-F1
#
_entry.id   AF-A0A1L0DBW0-F1
#
_cell.length_a   1.000
_cell.length_b   1.000
_cell.length_c   1.000
_cell.angle_alpha   90.00
_cell.angle_beta   90.00
_cell.angle_gamma   90.00
#
_symmetry.space_group_name_H-M   'P 1'
#
loop_
_entity.id
_entity.type
_entity.pdbx_description
1 polymer ?
#
loop_
_entity_poly.entity_id
_entity_poly.type
_entity_poly.pdbx_seq_one_letter_code
_entity_poly.pdbx_strand_id
1 'polypeptide(L)'
;MSRNGMKTLTEALSRIRGRISTASSVYISRLPSPRADIASLTEESSIRRLRLDQFRQKHPQDVDPIVYSRFVNALYPVVNNMGRFSPDRPTERLVNHSELLDAYSHLPRPGVAYIQAQDFEKFMSVILSRRDFVRPNALSPSSKHYYLAEQIIQAFASGQRARKVHLANFWKIARDLNTANVPVTGNEQRQLLYMTLYKESPDILKMVTEAYLNLNKALDTYDKYADMFNSANSSEYSASTLSQFRELFKNEWDIETLNMFLFTAFRHDDDGTFKSLLPELKTLEPNRKTFDIMLEKYAISRDIGLFSSWLKVLSTDYPHLVDIKTVNTIIKALVQLDLVDDARGLVAVFSKDLFHPLNSGELFLKQLTIQDRETYNNYWKTYEDSGLTENFSLYPTENTFLPLLALYCKEPTVDFETILGVLYQAEHVWGIPITTRVYKLLFRSFVDGRHSRENLRFITGKLVASHDACYSNNEAWIKSQILSIELPPNVVGVFNLFIEQDIPALVPSQGNFIKLSDELILVIYMAFDHCLQNQPEEQKLASKAHKEYQKRLIDARDEYQRSVEPGPTLVDLNARDEFMYIKKGFIIDLLDILS
;
A
#
# COMPACT_ATOMS: atom_id res chain seq x y z
N MET A 1 -1.66 -28.64 20.59
CA MET A 1 -0.52 -27.71 20.79
C MET A 1 0.56 -28.41 21.60
N SER A 2 1.83 -28.38 21.20
CA SER A 2 2.92 -28.94 22.01
C SER A 2 3.31 -27.95 23.13
N ARG A 3 3.48 -28.43 24.36
CA ARG A 3 3.90 -27.59 25.51
C ARG A 3 5.23 -26.85 25.24
N ASN A 4 6.10 -27.43 24.43
CA ASN A 4 7.40 -26.85 24.06
C ASN A 4 7.27 -25.63 23.12
N GLY A 5 6.29 -25.62 22.22
CA GLY A 5 6.03 -24.48 21.33
C GLY A 5 5.58 -23.23 22.09
N MET A 6 4.64 -23.38 23.02
CA MET A 6 4.14 -22.26 23.83
C MET A 6 5.21 -21.70 24.76
N LYS A 7 6.01 -22.55 25.41
CA LYS A 7 7.14 -22.08 26.25
C LYS A 7 8.13 -21.24 25.45
N THR A 8 8.46 -21.71 24.24
CA THR A 8 9.37 -20.99 23.32
C THR A 8 8.82 -19.63 22.92
N LEU A 9 7.52 -19.55 22.61
CA LEU A 9 6.83 -18.31 22.28
C LEU A 9 6.87 -17.30 23.44
N THR A 10 6.51 -17.73 24.65
CA THR A 10 6.48 -16.86 25.83
C THR A 10 7.86 -16.28 26.15
N GLU A 11 8.92 -17.10 26.06
CA GLU A 11 10.29 -16.65 26.27
C GLU A 11 10.72 -15.61 25.21
N ALA A 12 10.43 -15.86 23.93
CA ALA A 12 10.75 -14.95 22.84
C ALA A 12 10.02 -13.60 22.98
N LEU A 13 8.72 -13.63 23.30
CA LEU A 13 7.91 -12.43 23.53
C LEU A 13 8.38 -11.65 24.75
N SER A 14 8.78 -12.32 25.82
CA SER A 14 9.33 -11.66 27.02
C SER A 14 10.58 -10.83 26.68
N ARG A 15 11.47 -11.36 25.83
CA ARG A 15 12.67 -10.63 25.37
C ARG A 15 12.33 -9.43 24.50
N ILE A 16 11.38 -9.59 23.57
CA ILE A 16 10.91 -8.48 22.72
C ILE A 16 10.28 -7.38 23.59
N ARG A 17 9.43 -7.74 24.57
CA ARG A 17 8.86 -6.79 25.53
C ARG A 17 9.95 -6.07 26.32
N GLY A 18 10.96 -6.80 26.79
CA GLY A 18 12.14 -6.24 27.46
C GLY A 18 12.80 -5.17 26.61
N ARG A 19 13.11 -5.48 25.35
CA ARG A 19 13.76 -4.56 24.41
C ARG A 19 12.94 -3.31 24.12
N ILE A 20 11.62 -3.42 23.96
CA ILE A 20 10.73 -2.26 23.79
C ILE A 20 10.78 -1.37 25.06
N SER A 21 10.88 -1.97 26.25
CA SER A 21 10.84 -1.24 27.53
C SER A 21 12.16 -0.63 28.01
N THR A 22 13.32 -1.11 27.55
CA THR A 22 14.65 -0.70 28.05
C THR A 22 15.38 0.30 27.15
N ALA A 23 14.67 0.94 26.23
CA ALA A 23 15.29 1.78 25.22
C ALA A 23 15.49 3.22 25.71
N SER A 24 16.68 3.50 26.22
CA SER A 24 17.21 4.84 26.49
C SER A 24 17.46 5.56 25.17
N SER A 25 17.03 6.83 25.05
CA SER A 25 17.26 7.67 23.87
C SER A 25 18.78 7.81 23.60
N VAL A 26 19.26 7.14 22.55
CA VAL A 26 20.53 7.48 21.90
C VAL A 26 20.22 7.81 20.45
N TYR A 27 20.12 9.11 20.18
CA TYR A 27 19.99 9.63 18.83
C TYR A 27 21.36 9.58 18.15
N ILE A 28 21.50 8.78 17.09
CA ILE A 28 22.70 8.83 16.23
C ILE A 28 22.68 10.17 15.50
N SER A 29 23.36 11.16 16.07
CA SER A 29 23.36 12.57 15.63
C SER A 29 24.09 12.83 14.30
N ARG A 30 24.35 11.80 13.49
CA ARG A 30 25.02 11.94 12.19
C ARG A 30 24.49 10.92 11.20
N LEU A 31 23.40 11.25 10.52
CA LEU A 31 23.06 10.61 9.24
C LEU A 31 24.18 10.97 8.24
N PRO A 32 24.90 9.99 7.67
CA PRO A 32 25.82 10.29 6.58
C PRO A 32 25.02 10.82 5.39
N SER A 33 25.55 11.86 4.75
CA SER A 33 25.01 12.36 3.48
C SER A 33 25.05 11.24 2.44
N PRO A 34 23.97 11.02 1.65
CA PRO A 34 23.92 9.99 0.61
C PRO A 34 24.84 10.39 -0.55
N ARG A 35 26.14 10.15 -0.40
CA ARG A 35 27.15 10.45 -1.43
C ARG A 35 27.80 9.21 -2.03
N ALA A 36 27.53 8.01 -1.49
CA ALA A 36 28.15 6.77 -1.97
C ALA A 36 27.48 6.21 -3.25
N ASP A 37 26.17 6.38 -3.44
CA ASP A 37 25.44 5.76 -4.55
C ASP A 37 25.64 6.45 -5.92
N ILE A 38 26.14 7.70 -5.94
CA ILE A 38 26.31 8.45 -7.19
C ILE A 38 27.56 7.96 -7.96
N ALA A 39 28.59 7.50 -7.26
CA ALA A 39 29.83 7.05 -7.88
C ALA A 39 29.67 5.70 -8.62
N SER A 40 28.97 4.73 -8.02
CA SER A 40 28.74 3.41 -8.63
C SER A 40 27.85 3.48 -9.88
N LEU A 41 26.84 4.37 -9.86
CA LEU A 41 25.96 4.61 -11.02
C LEU A 41 26.74 5.12 -12.24
N THR A 42 27.81 5.89 -12.05
CA THR A 42 28.63 6.41 -13.16
C THR A 42 29.55 5.35 -13.79
N GLU A 43 30.04 4.40 -13.00
CA GLU A 43 30.91 3.32 -13.48
C GLU A 43 30.10 2.27 -14.26
N GLU A 44 28.96 1.84 -13.72
CA GLU A 44 28.06 0.88 -14.38
C GLU A 44 27.48 1.45 -15.69
N SER A 45 27.06 2.72 -15.69
CA SER A 45 26.58 3.41 -16.92
C SER A 45 27.68 3.45 -17.99
N SER A 46 28.94 3.61 -17.60
CA SER A 46 30.07 3.64 -18.52
C SER A 46 30.34 2.26 -19.14
N ILE A 47 30.26 1.19 -18.33
CA ILE A 47 30.38 -0.20 -18.80
C ILE A 47 29.24 -0.53 -19.77
N ARG A 48 28.00 -0.14 -19.46
CA ARG A 48 26.83 -0.36 -20.33
C ARG A 48 26.97 0.33 -21.67
N ARG A 49 27.35 1.61 -21.66
CA ARG A 49 27.60 2.37 -22.89
C ARG A 49 28.62 1.66 -23.77
N LEU A 50 29.74 1.23 -23.19
CA LEU A 50 30.78 0.48 -23.91
C LEU A 50 30.26 -0.84 -24.50
N ARG A 51 29.41 -1.57 -23.77
CA ARG A 51 28.80 -2.82 -24.27
C ARG A 51 27.80 -2.59 -25.40
N LEU A 52 26.94 -1.57 -25.28
CA LEU A 52 25.99 -1.18 -26.32
C LEU A 52 26.73 -0.74 -27.59
N ASP A 53 27.77 0.08 -27.45
CA ASP A 53 28.60 0.54 -28.56
C ASP A 53 29.33 -0.64 -29.23
N GLN A 54 29.89 -1.57 -28.46
CA GLN A 54 30.51 -2.80 -28.98
C GLN A 54 29.52 -3.70 -29.73
N PHE A 55 28.29 -3.82 -29.24
CA PHE A 55 27.27 -4.63 -29.92
C PHE A 55 26.90 -4.02 -31.27
N ARG A 56 26.67 -2.72 -31.32
CA ARG A 56 26.34 -1.97 -32.55
C ARG A 56 27.45 -2.04 -33.60
N GLN A 57 28.70 -2.00 -33.17
CA GLN A 57 29.84 -2.19 -34.07
C GLN A 57 29.88 -3.60 -34.68
N LYS A 58 29.49 -4.63 -33.93
CA LYS A 58 29.46 -6.04 -34.39
C LYS A 58 28.23 -6.36 -35.25
N HIS A 59 27.13 -5.67 -35.01
CA HIS A 59 25.85 -5.87 -35.69
C HIS A 59 25.32 -4.52 -36.21
N PRO A 60 25.86 -4.00 -37.31
CA PRO A 60 25.36 -2.79 -37.97
C PRO A 60 24.05 -3.13 -38.67
N GLN A 61 22.98 -3.29 -37.91
CA GLN A 61 21.62 -3.28 -38.43
C GLN A 61 21.03 -1.89 -38.17
N ASP A 62 20.57 -1.23 -39.22
CA ASP A 62 19.84 0.01 -39.11
C ASP A 62 18.43 -0.29 -38.62
N VAL A 63 18.09 0.21 -37.44
CA VAL A 63 16.70 0.26 -37.00
C VAL A 63 15.98 1.25 -37.89
N ASP A 64 14.82 0.87 -38.41
CA ASP A 64 13.94 1.78 -39.12
C ASP A 64 13.76 3.08 -38.29
N PRO A 65 14.16 4.26 -38.82
CA PRO A 65 14.06 5.53 -38.11
C PRO A 65 12.65 5.82 -37.59
N ILE A 66 11.61 5.32 -38.25
CA ILE A 66 10.21 5.46 -37.82
C ILE A 66 9.98 4.67 -36.53
N VAL A 67 10.48 3.44 -36.47
CA VAL A 67 10.35 2.56 -35.29
C VAL A 67 11.14 3.14 -34.12
N TYR A 68 12.38 3.61 -34.35
CA TYR A 68 13.18 4.24 -33.31
C TYR A 68 12.57 5.56 -32.82
N SER A 69 12.10 6.41 -33.74
CA SER A 69 11.41 7.67 -33.41
C SER A 69 10.16 7.43 -32.57
N ARG A 70 9.36 6.40 -32.89
CA ARG A 70 8.19 6.01 -32.08
C ARG A 70 8.59 5.65 -30.65
N PHE A 71 9.68 4.91 -30.47
CA PHE A 71 10.21 4.59 -29.14
C PHE A 71 10.66 5.84 -28.38
N VAL A 72 11.45 6.71 -29.01
CA VAL A 72 11.92 7.96 -28.39
C VAL A 72 10.75 8.88 -28.03
N ASN A 73 9.75 9.04 -28.90
CA ASN A 73 8.58 9.87 -28.61
C ASN A 73 7.76 9.34 -27.43
N ALA A 74 7.68 8.01 -27.26
CA ALA A 74 7.04 7.42 -26.08
C ALA A 74 7.86 7.61 -24.80
N LEU A 75 9.20 7.65 -24.90
CA LEU A 75 10.11 7.85 -23.77
C LEU A 75 10.24 9.33 -23.34
N TYR A 76 10.03 10.26 -24.27
CA TYR A 76 10.10 11.71 -24.07
C TYR A 76 8.81 12.39 -24.58
N PRO A 77 7.67 12.21 -23.90
CA PRO A 77 6.42 12.81 -24.35
C PRO A 77 6.47 14.34 -24.15
N VAL A 78 6.47 15.09 -25.26
CA VAL A 78 6.49 16.57 -25.26
C VAL A 78 5.07 17.13 -25.34
N VAL A 79 4.80 18.23 -24.63
CA VAL A 79 3.57 19.03 -24.83
C VAL A 79 3.77 19.96 -26.02
N ASN A 80 2.97 19.81 -27.07
CA ASN A 80 2.79 20.88 -28.06
C ASN A 80 1.91 21.97 -27.43
N ASN A 81 2.49 22.80 -26.56
CA ASN A 81 1.80 23.98 -26.05
C ASN A 81 1.71 25.01 -27.18
N MET A 82 0.56 25.08 -27.84
CA MET A 82 0.18 26.20 -28.72
C MET A 82 -0.19 27.48 -27.92
N GLY A 83 -0.08 27.44 -26.58
CA GLY A 83 -0.22 28.60 -25.71
C GLY A 83 0.98 29.55 -25.84
N ARG A 84 0.79 30.67 -26.54
CA ARG A 84 1.80 31.70 -26.86
C ARG A 84 2.47 32.41 -25.66
N PHE A 85 2.28 31.98 -24.41
CA PHE A 85 2.74 32.72 -23.22
C PHE A 85 3.20 31.85 -22.03
N SER A 86 4.13 30.92 -22.26
CA SER A 86 5.00 30.44 -21.16
C SER A 86 6.43 30.23 -21.66
N PRO A 87 7.34 31.18 -21.38
CA PRO A 87 8.74 31.04 -21.69
C PRO A 87 9.43 30.36 -20.52
N ASP A 88 9.11 29.10 -20.22
CA ASP A 88 9.91 28.28 -19.32
C ASP A 88 9.62 26.81 -19.64
N ARG A 89 10.67 26.12 -20.12
CA ARG A 89 10.85 24.67 -20.42
C ARG A 89 9.59 23.85 -20.73
N PRO A 90 9.55 23.08 -21.84
CA PRO A 90 8.45 22.14 -22.08
C PRO A 90 8.25 21.25 -20.85
N THR A 91 7.10 21.37 -20.20
CA THR A 91 6.74 20.54 -19.06
C THR A 91 6.66 19.10 -19.56
N GLU A 92 7.63 18.25 -19.18
CA GLU A 92 7.62 16.83 -19.57
C GLU A 92 6.29 16.21 -19.13
N ARG A 93 5.57 15.54 -20.05
CA ARG A 93 4.40 14.74 -19.67
C ARG A 93 4.85 13.49 -18.93
N LEU A 94 3.97 12.95 -18.09
CA LEU A 94 4.16 11.61 -17.53
C LEU A 94 4.24 10.58 -18.67
N VAL A 95 5.17 9.63 -18.57
CA VAL A 95 5.37 8.59 -19.57
C VAL A 95 4.25 7.56 -19.50
N ASN A 96 3.66 7.21 -20.64
CA ASN A 96 2.72 6.09 -20.72
C ASN A 96 3.49 4.76 -20.88
N HIS A 97 3.60 3.98 -19.80
CA HIS A 97 4.33 2.70 -19.81
C HIS A 97 3.80 1.69 -20.84
N SER A 98 2.50 1.69 -21.11
CA SER A 98 1.92 0.73 -22.08
C SER A 98 2.36 1.06 -23.50
N GLU A 99 2.33 2.34 -23.87
CA GLU A 99 2.82 2.83 -25.16
C GLU A 99 4.34 2.64 -25.31
N LEU A 100 5.10 2.89 -24.23
CA LEU A 100 6.54 2.69 -24.22
C LEU A 100 6.94 1.23 -24.41
N LEU A 101 6.28 0.30 -23.69
CA LEU A 101 6.53 -1.14 -23.84
C LEU A 101 6.10 -1.65 -25.22
N ASP A 102 4.98 -1.15 -25.76
CA ASP A 102 4.57 -1.47 -27.13
C ASP A 102 5.62 -0.99 -28.14
N ALA A 103 6.08 0.26 -28.05
CA ALA A 103 7.12 0.78 -28.92
C ALA A 103 8.45 0.00 -28.79
N TYR A 104 8.85 -0.36 -27.57
CA TYR A 104 10.00 -1.25 -27.33
C TYR A 104 9.81 -2.63 -27.97
N SER A 105 8.58 -3.16 -27.98
CA SER A 105 8.29 -4.49 -28.54
C SER A 105 8.60 -4.57 -30.04
N HIS A 106 8.53 -3.45 -30.76
CA HIS A 106 8.82 -3.32 -32.18
C HIS A 106 10.31 -3.13 -32.51
N LEU A 107 11.17 -2.89 -31.51
CA LEU A 107 12.63 -2.83 -31.74
C LEU A 107 13.17 -4.22 -32.14
N PRO A 108 14.19 -4.28 -33.02
CA PRO A 108 14.84 -5.54 -33.39
C PRO A 108 15.44 -6.25 -32.18
N ARG A 109 15.51 -7.58 -32.20
CA ARG A 109 16.05 -8.33 -31.05
C ARG A 109 17.58 -8.46 -31.14
N PRO A 110 18.33 -8.27 -30.04
CA PRO A 110 17.87 -7.86 -28.71
C PRO A 110 17.57 -6.35 -28.64
N GLY A 111 16.36 -5.97 -28.19
CA GLY A 111 15.84 -4.59 -28.27
C GLY A 111 16.75 -3.55 -27.65
N VAL A 112 17.26 -3.85 -26.44
CA VAL A 112 18.15 -2.97 -25.67
C VAL A 112 19.42 -2.57 -26.43
N ALA A 113 19.94 -3.44 -27.30
CA ALA A 113 21.20 -3.17 -28.00
C ALA A 113 21.07 -2.09 -29.08
N TYR A 114 19.85 -1.83 -29.52
CA TYR A 114 19.56 -0.81 -30.53
C TYR A 114 19.18 0.53 -29.92
N ILE A 115 19.08 0.64 -28.60
CA ILE A 115 18.78 1.89 -27.89
C ILE A 115 20.06 2.69 -27.64
N GLN A 116 20.03 4.00 -27.88
CA GLN A 116 21.18 4.85 -27.56
C GLN A 116 21.43 4.85 -26.05
N ALA A 117 22.69 4.93 -25.62
CA ALA A 117 23.03 4.78 -24.19
C ALA A 117 22.26 5.73 -23.26
N GLN A 118 22.04 6.99 -23.66
CA GLN A 118 21.27 7.96 -22.87
C GLN A 118 19.78 7.56 -22.77
N ASP A 119 19.20 7.15 -23.90
CA ASP A 119 17.82 6.66 -23.96
C ASP A 119 17.65 5.35 -23.20
N PHE A 120 18.68 4.51 -23.16
CA PHE A 120 18.68 3.27 -22.41
C PHE A 120 18.60 3.53 -20.90
N GLU A 121 19.43 4.43 -20.37
CA GLU A 121 19.39 4.77 -18.93
C GLU A 121 18.05 5.43 -18.55
N LYS A 122 17.51 6.31 -19.41
CA LYS A 122 16.18 6.88 -19.19
C LYS A 122 15.09 5.80 -19.28
N PHE A 123 15.18 4.91 -20.25
CA PHE A 123 14.24 3.79 -20.40
C PHE A 123 14.23 2.94 -19.13
N MET A 124 15.39 2.43 -18.69
CA MET A 124 15.53 1.62 -17.49
C MET A 124 15.02 2.33 -16.24
N SER A 125 15.34 3.62 -16.05
CA SER A 125 14.85 4.37 -14.90
C SER A 125 13.32 4.52 -14.93
N VAL A 126 12.71 4.75 -16.10
CA VAL A 126 11.25 4.88 -16.26
C VAL A 126 10.54 3.53 -16.08
N ILE A 127 10.98 2.46 -16.74
CA ILE A 127 10.30 1.15 -16.69
C ILE A 127 10.43 0.47 -15.33
N LEU A 128 11.50 0.76 -14.58
CA LEU A 128 11.71 0.25 -13.22
C LEU A 128 11.18 1.21 -12.14
N SER A 129 10.79 2.44 -12.50
CA SER A 129 10.15 3.36 -11.57
C SER A 129 8.78 2.82 -11.13
N ARG A 130 8.60 2.71 -9.81
CA ARG A 130 7.52 1.96 -9.18
C ARG A 130 6.12 2.57 -9.33
N ARG A 131 6.00 3.80 -9.84
CA ARG A 131 4.83 4.66 -9.58
C ARG A 131 3.62 4.35 -10.46
N ASP A 132 3.83 3.95 -11.72
CA ASP A 132 2.74 3.72 -12.69
C ASP A 132 2.48 2.23 -12.95
N PHE A 133 3.30 1.37 -12.36
CA PHE A 133 3.26 -0.08 -12.53
C PHE A 133 2.24 -0.78 -11.60
N VAL A 134 1.87 -0.12 -10.50
CA VAL A 134 1.13 -0.75 -9.40
C VAL A 134 -0.36 -0.80 -9.73
N ARG A 135 -0.79 -1.96 -10.27
CA ARG A 135 -2.16 -2.48 -10.41
C ARG A 135 -2.79 -2.28 -11.80
N PRO A 136 -2.54 -3.19 -12.77
CA PRO A 136 -3.43 -3.32 -13.94
C PRO A 136 -4.86 -3.73 -13.54
N ASN A 137 -5.09 -4.11 -12.27
CA ASN A 137 -6.39 -4.45 -11.74
C ASN A 137 -7.10 -3.21 -11.19
N ALA A 138 -8.20 -2.81 -11.83
CA ALA A 138 -9.13 -1.79 -11.34
C ALA A 138 -9.86 -2.17 -10.03
N LEU A 139 -9.63 -3.38 -9.54
CA LEU A 139 -10.30 -3.95 -8.37
C LEU A 139 -9.58 -3.58 -7.08
N SER A 140 -10.32 -2.93 -6.17
CA SER A 140 -9.89 -2.77 -4.79
C SER A 140 -10.67 -3.78 -3.92
N PRO A 141 -10.05 -4.47 -2.93
CA PRO A 141 -10.77 -5.33 -1.98
C PRO A 141 -11.92 -4.63 -1.26
N SER A 142 -11.82 -3.31 -1.25
CA SER A 142 -12.64 -2.39 -0.52
C SER A 142 -13.87 -1.96 -1.36
N SER A 143 -13.87 -2.19 -2.68
CA SER A 143 -15.00 -1.96 -3.59
C SER A 143 -15.90 -3.17 -3.81
N LYS A 144 -15.78 -4.24 -3.00
CA LYS A 144 -16.58 -5.48 -3.13
C LYS A 144 -18.10 -5.23 -3.14
N HIS A 145 -18.57 -4.20 -2.44
CA HIS A 145 -20.00 -3.86 -2.35
C HIS A 145 -20.50 -2.93 -3.47
N TYR A 146 -19.60 -2.41 -4.30
CA TYR A 146 -19.95 -1.47 -5.38
C TYR A 146 -20.24 -2.17 -6.71
N TYR A 147 -19.65 -3.34 -6.94
CA TYR A 147 -19.72 -4.05 -8.21
C TYR A 147 -20.51 -5.35 -8.09
N LEU A 148 -21.27 -5.67 -9.13
CA LEU A 148 -21.90 -6.99 -9.27
C LEU A 148 -20.83 -8.08 -9.40
N ALA A 149 -21.17 -9.32 -9.01
CA ALA A 149 -20.25 -10.45 -9.07
C ALA A 149 -19.62 -10.63 -10.47
N GLU A 150 -20.44 -10.47 -11.51
CA GLU A 150 -20.06 -10.54 -12.92
C GLU A 150 -19.02 -9.48 -13.29
N GLN A 151 -19.21 -8.25 -12.80
CA GLN A 151 -18.30 -7.12 -13.06
C GLN A 151 -16.95 -7.35 -12.38
N ILE A 152 -16.95 -7.91 -11.17
CA ILE A 152 -15.74 -8.28 -10.44
C ILE A 152 -14.96 -9.35 -11.21
N ILE A 153 -15.63 -10.41 -11.66
CA ILE A 153 -15.00 -11.50 -12.43
C ILE A 153 -14.44 -10.97 -13.76
N GLN A 154 -15.21 -10.12 -14.47
CA GLN A 154 -14.79 -9.54 -15.74
C GLN A 154 -13.57 -8.62 -15.59
N ALA A 155 -13.56 -7.76 -14.57
CA ALA A 155 -12.42 -6.88 -14.28
C ALA A 155 -11.18 -7.67 -13.83
N PHE A 156 -11.37 -8.77 -13.11
CA PHE A 156 -10.26 -9.67 -12.76
C PHE A 156 -9.69 -10.35 -14.01
N ALA A 157 -10.53 -10.91 -14.88
CA ALA A 157 -10.09 -11.57 -16.10
C ALA A 157 -9.38 -10.60 -17.07
N SER A 158 -9.87 -9.37 -17.24
CA SER A 158 -9.20 -8.36 -18.05
C SER A 158 -7.86 -7.94 -17.45
N GLY A 159 -7.80 -7.72 -16.13
CA GLY A 159 -6.57 -7.40 -15.41
C GLY A 159 -5.52 -8.52 -15.50
N GLN A 160 -5.94 -9.78 -15.43
CA GLN A 160 -5.06 -10.94 -15.63
C GLN A 160 -4.51 -11.01 -17.06
N ARG A 161 -5.33 -10.73 -18.09
CA ARG A 161 -4.84 -10.66 -19.48
C ARG A 161 -3.82 -9.53 -19.69
N ALA A 162 -4.13 -8.34 -19.19
CA ALA A 162 -3.20 -7.21 -19.23
C ALA A 162 -1.89 -7.54 -18.52
N ARG A 163 -1.96 -8.25 -17.38
CA ARG A 163 -0.78 -8.78 -16.70
C ARG A 163 0.02 -9.73 -17.58
N LYS A 164 -0.58 -10.73 -18.22
CA LYS A 164 0.17 -11.69 -19.05
C LYS A 164 1.00 -11.01 -20.13
N VAL A 165 0.39 -10.05 -20.85
CA VAL A 165 1.09 -9.23 -21.86
C VAL A 165 2.25 -8.47 -21.22
N HIS A 166 1.99 -7.88 -20.07
CA HIS A 166 2.95 -7.10 -19.34
C HIS A 166 4.14 -7.95 -18.84
N LEU A 167 3.89 -9.10 -18.21
CA LEU A 167 4.94 -10.03 -17.78
C LEU A 167 5.80 -10.47 -18.97
N ALA A 168 5.18 -10.78 -20.11
CA ALA A 168 5.89 -11.15 -21.32
C ALA A 168 6.85 -10.05 -21.81
N ASN A 169 6.46 -8.77 -21.69
CA ASN A 169 7.33 -7.65 -22.04
C ASN A 169 8.55 -7.53 -21.13
N PHE A 170 8.38 -7.71 -19.81
CA PHE A 170 9.52 -7.69 -18.88
C PHE A 170 10.44 -8.90 -19.06
N TRP A 171 9.89 -10.08 -19.38
CA TRP A 171 10.69 -11.24 -19.78
C TRP A 171 11.46 -10.98 -21.08
N LYS A 172 10.86 -10.27 -22.06
CA LYS A 172 11.56 -9.85 -23.26
C LYS A 172 12.75 -8.95 -22.91
N ILE A 173 12.55 -7.92 -22.08
CA ILE A 173 13.61 -7.00 -21.65
C ILE A 173 14.74 -7.77 -20.94
N ALA A 174 14.43 -8.64 -19.98
CA ALA A 174 15.43 -9.43 -19.26
C ALA A 174 16.26 -10.34 -20.20
N ARG A 175 15.61 -10.98 -21.18
CA ARG A 175 16.30 -11.80 -22.19
C ARG A 175 17.14 -10.97 -23.14
N ASP A 176 16.66 -9.80 -23.54
CA ASP A 176 17.39 -8.89 -24.41
C ASP A 176 18.66 -8.36 -23.72
N LEU A 177 18.58 -8.00 -22.42
CA LEU A 177 19.72 -7.61 -21.59
C LEU A 177 20.78 -8.72 -21.52
N ASN A 178 20.36 -9.95 -21.22
CA ASN A 178 21.26 -11.11 -21.18
C ASN A 178 21.90 -11.41 -22.56
N THR A 179 21.09 -11.40 -23.63
CA THR A 179 21.56 -11.68 -25.00
C THR A 179 22.57 -10.63 -25.48
N ALA A 180 22.33 -9.35 -25.15
CA ALA A 180 23.23 -8.25 -25.45
C ALA A 180 24.44 -8.16 -24.50
N ASN A 181 24.51 -9.02 -23.46
CA ASN A 181 25.50 -8.96 -22.38
C ASN A 181 25.61 -7.57 -21.73
N VAL A 182 24.46 -6.91 -21.55
CA VAL A 182 24.37 -5.63 -20.84
C VAL A 182 24.27 -5.92 -19.34
N PRO A 183 25.19 -5.41 -18.50
CA PRO A 183 25.17 -5.69 -17.07
C PRO A 183 23.98 -5.01 -16.39
N VAL A 184 23.32 -5.75 -15.49
CA VAL A 184 22.18 -5.30 -14.70
C VAL A 184 22.61 -5.19 -13.25
N THR A 185 22.23 -4.10 -12.57
CA THR A 185 22.59 -3.93 -11.15
C THR A 185 21.76 -4.88 -10.28
N GLY A 186 22.22 -5.20 -9.07
CA GLY A 186 21.42 -6.01 -8.14
C GLY A 186 20.05 -5.41 -7.85
N ASN A 187 19.95 -4.08 -7.79
CA ASN A 187 18.66 -3.41 -7.59
C ASN A 187 17.73 -3.55 -8.81
N GLU A 188 18.25 -3.38 -10.02
CA GLU A 188 17.46 -3.55 -11.24
C GLU A 188 17.05 -5.00 -11.47
N GLN A 189 17.94 -5.97 -11.20
CA GLN A 189 17.62 -7.39 -11.22
C GLN A 189 16.45 -7.66 -10.28
N ARG A 190 16.47 -7.07 -9.09
CA ARG A 190 15.38 -7.19 -8.12
C ARG A 190 14.08 -6.54 -8.62
N GLN A 191 14.14 -5.34 -9.20
CA GLN A 191 12.94 -4.71 -9.76
C GLN A 191 12.37 -5.53 -10.92
N LEU A 192 13.20 -5.99 -11.86
CA LEU A 192 12.80 -6.86 -12.97
C LEU A 192 12.15 -8.15 -12.45
N LEU A 193 12.72 -8.78 -11.42
CA LEU A 193 12.14 -9.98 -10.82
C LEU A 193 10.78 -9.69 -10.17
N TYR A 194 10.68 -8.61 -9.41
CA TYR A 194 9.41 -8.20 -8.80
C TYR A 194 8.34 -7.92 -9.87
N MET A 195 8.71 -7.23 -10.94
CA MET A 195 7.81 -6.89 -12.06
C MET A 195 7.38 -8.14 -12.85
N THR A 196 8.28 -9.11 -13.05
CA THR A 196 8.03 -10.34 -13.83
C THR A 196 7.27 -11.44 -13.08
N LEU A 197 7.30 -11.42 -11.74
CA LEU A 197 6.66 -12.44 -10.91
C LEU A 197 5.47 -11.92 -10.10
N TYR A 198 5.01 -10.71 -10.42
CA TYR A 198 3.91 -10.05 -9.73
C TYR A 198 2.63 -10.91 -9.69
N LYS A 199 2.09 -11.12 -8.48
CA LYS A 199 0.77 -11.72 -8.23
C LYS A 199 -0.16 -10.69 -7.59
N GLU A 200 -1.46 -10.85 -7.83
CA GLU A 200 -2.49 -10.10 -7.11
C GLU A 200 -2.42 -10.29 -5.60
N SER A 201 -2.93 -9.28 -4.89
CA SER A 201 -3.05 -9.38 -3.44
C SER A 201 -4.03 -10.50 -3.05
N PRO A 202 -3.76 -11.21 -1.94
CA PRO A 202 -4.69 -12.23 -1.42
C PRO A 202 -6.11 -11.71 -1.19
N ASP A 203 -6.25 -10.44 -0.80
CA ASP A 203 -7.55 -9.81 -0.58
C ASP A 203 -8.38 -9.68 -1.87
N ILE A 204 -7.73 -9.37 -3.01
CA ILE A 204 -8.40 -9.33 -4.32
C ILE A 204 -8.80 -10.75 -4.74
N LEU A 205 -7.92 -11.73 -4.56
CA LEU A 205 -8.23 -13.12 -4.87
C LEU A 205 -9.41 -13.64 -4.04
N LYS A 206 -9.44 -13.32 -2.75
CA LYS A 206 -10.58 -13.63 -1.87
C LYS A 206 -11.86 -12.98 -2.37
N MET A 207 -11.82 -11.69 -2.69
CA MET A 207 -12.98 -10.96 -3.22
C MET A 207 -13.52 -11.58 -4.51
N VAL A 208 -12.64 -11.93 -5.45
CA VAL A 208 -13.04 -12.54 -6.73
C VAL A 208 -13.57 -13.97 -6.51
N THR A 209 -12.96 -14.73 -5.62
CA THR A 209 -13.43 -16.08 -5.25
C THR A 209 -14.82 -16.01 -4.63
N GLU A 210 -15.06 -15.08 -3.72
CA GLU A 210 -16.38 -14.86 -3.12
C GLU A 210 -17.41 -14.38 -4.16
N ALA A 211 -17.01 -13.51 -5.09
CA ALA A 211 -17.87 -13.10 -6.21
C ALA A 211 -18.24 -14.30 -7.09
N TYR A 212 -17.29 -15.18 -7.40
CA TYR A 212 -17.53 -16.41 -8.14
C TYR A 212 -18.48 -17.36 -7.40
N LEU A 213 -18.30 -17.54 -6.08
CA LEU A 213 -19.20 -18.36 -5.26
C LEU A 213 -20.64 -17.80 -5.20
N ASN A 214 -20.78 -16.47 -5.26
CA ASN A 214 -22.07 -15.79 -5.26
C ASN A 214 -22.70 -15.67 -6.66
N LEU A 215 -22.04 -16.16 -7.71
CA LEU A 215 -22.56 -16.13 -9.07
C LEU A 215 -23.80 -17.02 -9.16
N ASN A 216 -24.91 -16.45 -9.62
CA ASN A 216 -26.16 -17.20 -9.73
C ASN A 216 -26.03 -18.28 -10.84
N LYS A 217 -26.03 -19.55 -10.43
CA LYS A 217 -25.92 -20.71 -11.33
C LYS A 217 -27.08 -20.85 -12.31
N ALA A 218 -28.20 -20.17 -12.06
CA ALA A 218 -29.36 -20.15 -12.94
C ALA A 218 -29.30 -19.06 -14.04
N LEU A 219 -28.23 -18.24 -14.08
CA LEU A 219 -28.03 -17.28 -15.17
C LEU A 219 -27.49 -17.99 -16.42
N ASP A 220 -28.06 -17.69 -17.59
CA ASP A 220 -27.58 -18.16 -18.89
C ASP A 220 -26.11 -17.79 -19.19
N THR A 221 -25.56 -16.82 -18.45
CA THR A 221 -24.18 -16.35 -18.58
C THR A 221 -23.21 -17.02 -17.59
N TYR A 222 -23.67 -17.95 -16.76
CA TYR A 222 -22.87 -18.59 -15.72
C TYR A 222 -21.60 -19.25 -16.29
N ASP A 223 -21.74 -20.08 -17.32
CA ASP A 223 -20.62 -20.83 -17.91
C ASP A 223 -19.54 -19.88 -18.45
N LYS A 224 -19.96 -18.77 -19.09
CA LYS A 224 -19.05 -17.73 -19.58
C LYS A 224 -18.20 -17.14 -18.46
N TYR A 225 -18.82 -16.77 -17.33
CA TYR A 225 -18.09 -16.18 -16.21
C TYR A 225 -17.26 -17.20 -15.44
N ALA A 226 -17.71 -18.45 -15.36
CA ALA A 226 -16.94 -19.56 -14.79
C ALA A 226 -15.66 -19.84 -15.58
N ASP A 227 -15.76 -19.90 -16.91
CA ASP A 227 -14.59 -20.07 -17.78
C ASP A 227 -13.61 -18.90 -17.68
N MET A 228 -14.13 -17.67 -17.60
CA MET A 228 -13.31 -16.48 -17.39
C MET A 228 -12.55 -16.52 -16.07
N PHE A 229 -13.18 -16.96 -14.98
CA PHE A 229 -12.53 -17.11 -13.69
C PHE A 229 -11.46 -18.22 -13.73
N ASN A 230 -11.81 -19.41 -14.21
CA ASN A 230 -10.93 -20.57 -14.22
C ASN A 230 -9.68 -20.34 -15.09
N SER A 231 -9.85 -19.77 -16.29
CA SER A 231 -8.71 -19.44 -17.16
C SER A 231 -7.80 -18.37 -16.56
N ALA A 232 -8.39 -17.37 -15.89
CA ALA A 232 -7.65 -16.27 -15.26
C ALA A 232 -6.94 -16.67 -13.95
N ASN A 233 -7.43 -17.69 -13.26
CA ASN A 233 -6.89 -18.18 -11.97
C ASN A 233 -5.78 -19.24 -12.13
N SER A 234 -5.40 -19.58 -13.37
CA SER A 234 -4.25 -20.46 -13.62
C SER A 234 -2.94 -19.78 -13.16
N SER A 235 -2.26 -20.37 -12.19
CA SER A 235 -0.93 -19.89 -11.76
C SER A 235 0.11 -20.21 -12.81
N GLU A 236 0.76 -19.19 -13.38
CA GLU A 236 1.90 -19.35 -14.29
C GLU A 236 3.23 -19.52 -13.56
N TYR A 237 3.26 -19.36 -12.23
CA TYR A 237 4.48 -19.47 -11.43
C TYR A 237 4.79 -20.94 -11.12
N SER A 238 6.03 -21.34 -11.41
CA SER A 238 6.56 -22.67 -11.09
C SER A 238 8.04 -22.62 -10.73
N ALA A 239 8.56 -23.70 -10.14
CA ALA A 239 10.00 -23.88 -9.92
C ALA A 239 10.85 -23.72 -11.20
N SER A 240 10.27 -23.96 -12.38
CA SER A 240 10.94 -23.73 -13.67
C SER A 240 11.18 -22.24 -13.94
N THR A 241 10.28 -21.36 -13.48
CA THR A 241 10.40 -19.91 -13.61
C THR A 241 11.58 -19.38 -12.79
N LEU A 242 11.80 -19.94 -11.60
CA LEU A 242 12.98 -19.64 -10.78
C LEU A 242 14.28 -20.06 -11.46
N SER A 243 14.29 -21.27 -12.02
CA SER A 243 15.47 -21.82 -12.69
C SER A 243 15.86 -20.97 -13.90
N GLN A 244 14.88 -20.52 -14.69
CA GLN A 244 15.11 -19.59 -15.80
C GLN A 244 15.72 -18.26 -15.32
N PHE A 245 15.28 -17.73 -14.17
CA PHE A 245 15.89 -16.51 -13.61
C PHE A 245 17.32 -16.72 -13.11
N ARG A 246 17.62 -17.88 -12.51
CA ARG A 246 19.00 -18.27 -12.17
C ARG A 246 19.90 -18.26 -13.40
N GLU A 247 19.43 -18.89 -14.47
CA GLU A 247 20.17 -18.99 -15.72
C GLU A 247 20.37 -17.64 -16.41
N LEU A 248 19.36 -16.76 -16.36
CA LEU A 248 19.40 -15.45 -17.03
C LEU A 248 20.44 -14.51 -16.43
N PHE A 249 20.59 -14.50 -15.10
CA PHE A 249 21.45 -13.52 -14.45
C PHE A 249 22.79 -14.09 -13.97
N LYS A 250 22.97 -15.42 -13.96
CA LYS A 250 24.24 -16.13 -13.67
C LYS A 250 25.01 -15.68 -12.40
N ASN A 251 24.37 -14.92 -11.53
CA ASN A 251 24.97 -14.31 -10.34
C ASN A 251 24.67 -15.15 -9.10
N GLU A 252 25.61 -15.13 -8.14
CA GLU A 252 25.36 -15.60 -6.79
C GLU A 252 24.21 -14.79 -6.17
N TRP A 253 23.29 -15.48 -5.51
CA TRP A 253 22.13 -14.84 -4.92
C TRP A 253 22.52 -14.17 -3.60
N ASP A 254 22.29 -12.86 -3.52
CA ASP A 254 22.30 -12.17 -2.24
C ASP A 254 21.02 -12.48 -1.44
N ILE A 255 21.05 -12.19 -0.14
CA ILE A 255 19.91 -12.41 0.76
C ILE A 255 18.66 -11.65 0.29
N GLU A 256 18.82 -10.48 -0.32
CA GLU A 256 17.71 -9.67 -0.84
C GLU A 256 17.00 -10.36 -2.01
N THR A 257 17.76 -10.97 -2.91
CA THR A 257 17.24 -11.75 -4.04
C THR A 257 16.53 -13.01 -3.53
N LEU A 258 17.14 -13.73 -2.58
CA LEU A 258 16.52 -14.89 -1.95
C LEU A 258 15.20 -14.52 -1.25
N ASN A 259 15.17 -13.42 -0.49
CA ASN A 259 13.96 -12.93 0.16
C ASN A 259 12.85 -12.61 -0.84
N MET A 260 13.17 -12.02 -1.99
CA MET A 260 12.15 -11.81 -3.01
C MET A 260 11.61 -13.10 -3.62
N PHE A 261 12.46 -14.12 -3.80
CA PHE A 261 11.99 -15.42 -4.25
C PHE A 261 11.13 -16.12 -3.20
N LEU A 262 11.53 -16.08 -1.92
CA LEU A 262 10.72 -16.59 -0.81
C LEU A 262 9.36 -15.89 -0.74
N PHE A 263 9.36 -14.55 -0.82
CA PHE A 263 8.13 -13.76 -0.84
C PHE A 263 7.25 -14.07 -2.04
N THR A 264 7.87 -14.29 -3.21
CA THR A 264 7.15 -14.64 -4.44
C THR A 264 6.53 -16.03 -4.33
N ALA A 265 7.29 -17.04 -3.93
CA ALA A 265 6.79 -18.40 -3.71
C ALA A 265 5.66 -18.43 -2.67
N PHE A 266 5.83 -17.68 -1.58
CA PHE A 266 4.79 -17.48 -0.57
C PHE A 266 3.52 -16.85 -1.16
N ARG A 267 3.64 -15.75 -1.93
CA ARG A 267 2.47 -15.13 -2.59
C ARG A 267 1.78 -16.08 -3.57
N HIS A 268 2.55 -16.88 -4.30
CA HIS A 268 2.03 -17.84 -5.26
C HIS A 268 1.40 -19.08 -4.63
N ASP A 269 1.50 -19.25 -3.30
CA ASP A 269 1.08 -20.46 -2.57
C ASP A 269 1.84 -21.72 -3.04
N ASP A 270 3.08 -21.55 -3.49
CA ASP A 270 3.96 -22.65 -3.91
C ASP A 270 4.88 -23.06 -2.76
N ASP A 271 4.35 -23.90 -1.88
CA ASP A 271 5.08 -24.37 -0.70
C ASP A 271 6.28 -25.27 -1.05
N GLY A 272 6.23 -25.97 -2.18
CA GLY A 272 7.32 -26.81 -2.66
C GLY A 272 8.56 -25.96 -2.99
N THR A 273 8.36 -24.93 -3.81
CA THR A 273 9.40 -23.94 -4.12
C THR A 273 9.86 -23.18 -2.88
N PHE A 274 8.94 -22.81 -1.99
CA PHE A 274 9.30 -22.12 -0.76
C PHE A 274 10.25 -22.97 0.10
N LYS A 275 9.93 -24.25 0.29
CA LYS A 275 10.76 -25.19 1.07
C LYS A 275 12.11 -25.45 0.42
N SER A 276 12.19 -25.52 -0.90
CA SER A 276 13.48 -25.73 -1.60
C SER A 276 14.45 -24.57 -1.43
N LEU A 277 13.96 -23.36 -1.12
CA LEU A 277 14.77 -22.15 -0.91
C LEU A 277 15.29 -22.02 0.53
N LEU A 278 14.66 -22.66 1.51
CA LEU A 278 15.04 -22.56 2.93
C LEU A 278 16.49 -23.01 3.24
N PRO A 279 17.06 -24.05 2.62
CA PRO A 279 18.45 -24.43 2.86
C PRO A 279 19.45 -23.30 2.55
N GLU A 280 19.15 -22.41 1.60
CA GLU A 280 20.02 -21.30 1.20
C GLU A 280 20.09 -20.20 2.27
N LEU A 281 19.11 -20.13 3.18
CA LEU A 281 19.17 -19.25 4.36
C LEU A 281 20.20 -19.70 5.39
N LYS A 282 20.77 -20.92 5.28
CA LYS A 282 21.87 -21.35 6.15
C LYS A 282 23.22 -20.79 5.68
N THR A 283 23.33 -20.52 4.38
CA THR A 283 24.56 -19.99 3.76
C THR A 283 24.57 -18.47 3.72
N LEU A 284 23.40 -17.83 3.71
CA LEU A 284 23.24 -16.37 3.69
C LEU A 284 22.69 -15.88 5.03
N GLU A 285 23.27 -14.81 5.57
CA GLU A 285 22.80 -14.22 6.82
C GLU A 285 21.37 -13.64 6.67
N PRO A 286 20.38 -14.10 7.47
CA PRO A 286 19.03 -13.56 7.43
C PRO A 286 18.99 -12.08 7.79
N ASN A 287 18.13 -11.31 7.11
CA ASN A 287 17.89 -9.91 7.43
C ASN A 287 16.44 -9.67 7.85
N ARG A 288 16.08 -8.41 8.16
CA ARG A 288 14.73 -8.03 8.60
C ARG A 288 13.62 -8.58 7.69
N LYS A 289 13.78 -8.46 6.36
CA LYS A 289 12.79 -8.92 5.39
C LYS A 289 12.62 -10.44 5.43
N THR A 290 13.71 -11.18 5.69
CA THR A 290 13.63 -12.63 5.87
C THR A 290 12.67 -12.96 7.01
N PHE A 291 12.87 -12.37 8.19
CA PHE A 291 12.00 -12.61 9.34
C PHE A 291 10.55 -12.16 9.08
N ASP A 292 10.34 -11.01 8.44
CA ASP A 292 8.99 -10.55 8.09
C ASP A 292 8.25 -11.58 7.21
N ILE A 293 8.92 -12.13 6.19
CA ILE A 293 8.35 -13.15 5.29
C ILE A 293 8.04 -14.44 6.04
N MET A 294 8.99 -14.92 6.85
CA MET A 294 8.84 -16.19 7.58
C MET A 294 7.72 -16.10 8.62
N LEU A 295 7.67 -15.03 9.41
CA LEU A 295 6.64 -14.81 10.42
C LEU A 295 5.26 -14.66 9.76
N GLU A 296 5.14 -13.91 8.67
CA GLU A 296 3.87 -13.75 7.95
C GLU A 296 3.38 -15.07 7.33
N LYS A 297 4.27 -15.84 6.67
CA LYS A 297 3.91 -17.14 6.09
C LYS A 297 3.39 -18.10 7.14
N TYR A 298 4.11 -18.29 8.25
CA TYR A 298 3.72 -19.26 9.26
C TYR A 298 2.50 -18.83 10.08
N ALA A 299 2.25 -17.53 10.20
CA ALA A 299 0.99 -17.03 10.75
C ALA A 299 -0.20 -17.41 9.85
N ILE A 300 -0.07 -17.19 8.53
CA ILE A 300 -1.12 -17.51 7.55
C ILE A 300 -1.35 -19.02 7.44
N SER A 301 -0.29 -19.82 7.47
CA SER A 301 -0.40 -21.29 7.46
C SER A 301 -0.84 -21.87 8.81
N ARG A 302 -1.07 -21.02 9.83
CA ARG A 302 -1.43 -21.40 11.20
C ARG A 302 -0.42 -22.37 11.86
N ASP A 303 0.86 -22.29 11.48
CA ASP A 303 1.94 -23.11 12.06
C ASP A 303 2.61 -22.37 13.22
N ILE A 304 2.01 -22.50 14.41
CA ILE A 304 2.51 -21.88 15.64
C ILE A 304 3.93 -22.39 15.99
N GLY A 305 4.27 -23.64 15.64
CA GLY A 305 5.56 -24.24 15.99
C GLY A 305 6.71 -23.59 15.23
N LEU A 306 6.57 -23.48 13.90
CA LEU A 306 7.56 -22.80 13.07
C LEU A 306 7.57 -21.29 13.32
N PHE A 307 6.40 -20.66 13.50
CA PHE A 307 6.31 -19.26 13.92
C PHE A 307 7.11 -18.98 15.20
N SER A 308 6.88 -19.78 16.25
CA SER A 308 7.58 -19.63 17.53
C SER A 308 9.08 -19.87 17.42
N SER A 309 9.49 -20.81 16.56
CA SER A 309 10.90 -21.11 16.31
C SER A 309 11.62 -19.93 15.65
N TRP A 310 11.01 -19.34 14.61
CA TRP A 310 11.56 -18.15 13.94
C TRP A 310 11.56 -16.92 14.84
N LEU A 311 10.53 -16.74 15.67
CA LEU A 311 10.49 -15.66 16.67
C LEU A 311 11.58 -15.83 17.74
N LYS A 312 11.88 -17.07 18.14
CA LYS A 312 13.00 -17.37 19.05
C LYS A 312 14.34 -17.01 18.43
N VAL A 313 14.58 -17.40 17.17
CA VAL A 313 15.81 -17.06 16.45
C VAL A 313 15.96 -15.54 16.35
N LEU A 314 14.89 -14.82 15.96
CA LEU A 314 14.90 -13.35 15.91
C LEU A 314 15.24 -12.72 17.27
N SER A 315 14.58 -13.17 18.35
CA SER A 315 14.74 -12.58 19.68
C SER A 315 16.02 -13.02 20.42
N THR A 316 16.71 -14.05 19.96
CA THR A 316 17.93 -14.60 20.60
C THR A 316 19.17 -14.27 19.79
N ASP A 317 19.15 -14.59 18.50
CA ASP A 317 20.33 -14.59 17.65
C ASP A 317 20.42 -13.28 16.85
N TYR A 318 19.28 -12.69 16.47
CA TYR A 318 19.20 -11.45 15.69
C TYR A 318 18.42 -10.32 16.36
N PRO A 319 18.64 -10.02 17.66
CA PRO A 319 17.84 -9.03 18.37
C PRO A 319 17.99 -7.62 17.76
N HIS A 320 19.13 -7.31 17.14
CA HIS A 320 19.40 -6.04 16.47
C HIS A 320 18.47 -5.76 15.27
N LEU A 321 17.84 -6.78 14.68
CA LEU A 321 16.88 -6.63 13.57
C LEU A 321 15.45 -6.29 14.04
N VAL A 322 15.21 -6.24 15.35
CA VAL A 322 13.88 -5.95 15.90
C VAL A 322 13.63 -4.44 15.91
N ASP A 323 12.93 -3.97 14.87
CA ASP A 323 12.45 -2.59 14.71
C ASP A 323 10.93 -2.49 14.86
N ILE A 324 10.34 -1.29 14.72
CA ILE A 324 8.88 -1.16 14.86
C ILE A 324 8.12 -1.90 13.75
N LYS A 325 8.67 -2.01 12.54
CA LYS A 325 8.01 -2.73 11.43
C LYS A 325 7.92 -4.21 11.75
N THR A 326 9.01 -4.81 12.23
CA THR A 326 9.04 -6.20 12.68
C THR A 326 8.11 -6.44 13.86
N VAL A 327 8.07 -5.53 14.85
CA VAL A 327 7.09 -5.60 15.95
C VAL A 327 5.66 -5.57 15.43
N ASN A 328 5.34 -4.71 14.46
CA ASN A 328 4.02 -4.65 13.84
C ASN A 328 3.69 -5.95 13.06
N THR A 329 4.67 -6.54 12.37
CA THR A 329 4.53 -7.86 11.73
C THR A 329 4.19 -8.93 12.77
N ILE A 330 4.89 -8.94 13.91
CA ILE A 330 4.65 -9.89 15.02
C ILE A 330 3.25 -9.70 15.60
N ILE A 331 2.83 -8.46 15.90
CA ILE A 331 1.48 -8.17 16.42
C ILE A 331 0.40 -8.66 15.45
N LYS A 332 0.56 -8.35 14.15
CA LYS A 332 -0.35 -8.82 13.10
C LYS A 332 -0.41 -10.35 13.06
N ALA A 333 0.74 -11.01 13.10
CA ALA A 333 0.85 -12.47 13.08
C ALA A 333 0.19 -13.13 14.30
N LEU A 334 0.38 -12.58 15.50
CA LEU A 334 -0.25 -13.07 16.72
C LEU A 334 -1.78 -12.98 16.65
N VAL A 335 -2.32 -11.87 16.14
CA VAL A 335 -3.77 -11.73 15.90
C VAL A 335 -4.26 -12.76 14.88
N GLN A 336 -3.51 -13.01 13.80
CA GLN A 336 -3.87 -14.03 12.79
C GLN A 336 -3.86 -15.48 13.32
N LEU A 337 -3.00 -15.75 14.30
CA LEU A 337 -2.87 -17.03 14.99
C LEU A 337 -3.86 -17.21 16.15
N ASP A 338 -4.81 -16.28 16.32
CA ASP A 338 -5.78 -16.27 17.42
C ASP A 338 -5.11 -16.16 18.82
N LEU A 339 -3.89 -15.58 18.89
CA LEU A 339 -3.10 -15.33 20.11
C LEU A 339 -3.26 -13.87 20.58
N VAL A 340 -4.51 -13.47 20.82
CA VAL A 340 -4.89 -12.07 21.08
C VAL A 340 -4.26 -11.51 22.36
N ASP A 341 -4.15 -12.32 23.41
CA ASP A 341 -3.54 -11.92 24.69
C ASP A 341 -2.08 -11.52 24.55
N ASP A 342 -1.34 -12.25 23.72
CA ASP A 342 0.06 -11.97 23.45
C ASP A 342 0.22 -10.69 22.63
N ALA A 343 -0.66 -10.47 21.65
CA ALA A 343 -0.71 -9.25 20.86
C ALA A 343 -1.05 -8.03 21.74
N ARG A 344 -2.07 -8.14 22.60
CA ARG A 344 -2.42 -7.13 23.60
C ARG A 344 -1.25 -6.82 24.53
N GLY A 345 -0.57 -7.86 25.01
CA GLY A 345 0.59 -7.71 25.89
C GLY A 345 1.77 -7.01 25.24
N LEU A 346 1.95 -7.12 23.91
CA LEU A 346 2.95 -6.33 23.17
C LEU A 346 2.52 -4.87 23.01
N VAL A 347 1.27 -4.62 22.62
CA VAL A 347 0.75 -3.26 22.46
C VAL A 347 0.76 -2.50 23.78
N ALA A 348 0.44 -3.18 24.90
CA ALA A 348 0.44 -2.60 26.23
C ALA A 348 1.83 -2.16 26.72
N VAL A 349 2.94 -2.62 26.11
CA VAL A 349 4.28 -2.09 26.43
C VAL A 349 4.40 -0.63 26.03
N PHE A 350 3.74 -0.22 24.94
CA PHE A 350 3.64 1.17 24.52
C PHE A 350 2.67 1.99 25.37
N SER A 351 1.92 1.40 26.29
CA SER A 351 1.01 2.14 27.17
C SER A 351 1.67 2.57 28.49
N LYS A 352 2.96 2.28 28.70
CA LYS A 352 3.68 2.65 29.93
C LYS A 352 4.25 4.06 29.81
N ASP A 353 4.05 4.89 30.84
CA ASP A 353 4.32 6.35 30.95
C ASP A 353 5.80 6.81 30.80
N LEU A 354 6.63 6.08 30.07
CA LEU A 354 8.09 6.29 30.04
C LEU A 354 8.60 7.00 28.78
N PHE A 355 7.74 7.49 27.90
CA PHE A 355 8.18 7.97 26.60
C PHE A 355 8.25 9.49 26.50
N HIS A 356 9.43 9.97 26.09
CA HIS A 356 9.66 11.37 25.81
C HIS A 356 8.88 11.81 24.57
N PRO A 357 8.24 12.99 24.60
CA PRO A 357 7.61 13.56 23.41
C PRO A 357 8.68 13.77 22.33
N LEU A 358 8.36 13.34 21.11
CA LEU A 358 9.26 13.48 19.95
C LEU A 358 9.46 14.94 19.59
N ASN A 359 10.70 15.34 19.33
CA ASN A 359 10.97 16.63 18.71
C ASN A 359 10.65 16.60 17.21
N SER A 360 10.63 17.77 16.56
CA SER A 360 10.31 17.89 15.12
C SER A 360 11.24 17.09 14.21
N GLY A 361 12.50 16.89 14.60
CA GLY A 361 13.49 16.09 13.87
C GLY A 361 13.29 14.58 14.01
N GLU A 362 12.50 14.12 14.99
CA GLU A 362 12.24 12.71 15.27
C GLU A 362 10.86 12.24 14.82
N LEU A 363 9.99 13.13 14.35
CA LEU A 363 8.62 12.79 13.93
C LEU A 363 8.58 11.69 12.85
N PHE A 364 9.64 11.55 12.05
CA PHE A 364 9.74 10.49 11.05
C PHE A 364 9.65 9.07 11.64
N LEU A 365 9.97 8.90 12.94
CA LEU A 365 9.85 7.63 13.66
C LEU A 365 8.41 7.12 13.71
N LYS A 366 7.42 8.02 13.68
CA LYS A 366 5.99 7.67 13.61
C LYS A 366 5.55 7.25 12.20
N GLN A 367 6.38 7.48 11.18
CA GLN A 367 6.15 7.02 9.79
C GLN A 367 4.81 7.47 9.19
N LEU A 368 4.40 8.69 9.50
CA LEU A 368 3.08 9.25 9.14
C LEU A 368 2.96 9.46 7.62
N THR A 369 4.02 9.96 6.99
CA THR A 369 4.06 10.24 5.54
C THR A 369 4.92 9.24 4.76
N ILE A 370 4.87 9.31 3.43
CA ILE A 370 5.77 8.54 2.56
C ILE A 370 7.23 8.95 2.81
N GLN A 371 7.48 10.26 2.94
CA GLN A 371 8.81 10.80 3.21
C GLN A 371 9.34 10.33 4.57
N ASP A 372 8.49 10.26 5.59
CA ASP A 372 8.87 9.71 6.90
C ASP A 372 9.27 8.24 6.81
N ARG A 373 8.54 7.44 6.02
CA ARG A 373 8.86 6.02 5.82
C ARG A 373 10.18 5.83 5.08
N GLU A 374 10.48 6.67 4.10
CA GLU A 374 11.75 6.68 3.38
C GLU A 374 12.89 7.08 4.30
N THR A 375 12.71 8.15 5.07
CA THR A 375 13.67 8.62 6.07
C THR A 375 13.94 7.56 7.13
N TYR A 376 12.89 6.93 7.66
CA TYR A 376 12.99 5.83 8.61
C TYR A 376 13.75 4.64 8.02
N ASN A 377 13.50 4.26 6.75
CA ASN A 377 14.22 3.17 6.11
C ASN A 377 15.72 3.47 5.96
N ASN A 378 16.07 4.70 5.58
CA ASN A 378 17.46 5.12 5.44
C ASN A 378 18.17 5.18 6.79
N TYR A 379 17.47 5.71 7.80
CA TYR A 379 17.92 5.73 9.19
C TYR A 379 18.21 4.31 9.69
N TRP A 380 17.26 3.40 9.50
CA TRP A 380 17.40 2.02 9.94
C TRP A 380 18.51 1.26 9.19
N LYS A 381 18.64 1.47 7.87
CA LYS A 381 19.74 0.90 7.10
C LYS A 381 21.09 1.35 7.64
N THR A 382 21.23 2.63 7.96
CA THR A 382 22.45 3.18 8.59
C THR A 382 22.71 2.54 9.94
N TYR A 383 21.66 2.30 10.73
CA TYR A 383 21.75 1.60 12.02
C TYR A 383 22.22 0.15 11.85
N GLU A 384 21.63 -0.61 10.92
CA GLU A 384 22.05 -1.98 10.58
C GLU A 384 23.53 -2.01 10.13
N ASP A 385 23.91 -1.13 9.21
CA ASP A 385 25.28 -1.02 8.67
C ASP A 385 26.31 -0.62 9.73
N SER A 386 25.89 0.10 10.78
CA SER A 386 26.78 0.55 11.86
C SER A 386 27.18 -0.57 12.83
N GLY A 387 26.50 -1.72 12.79
CA GLY A 387 26.75 -2.84 13.72
C GLY A 387 26.45 -2.50 15.19
N LEU A 388 25.75 -1.39 15.45
CA LEU A 388 25.38 -1.00 16.82
C LEU A 388 24.38 -1.99 17.42
N THR A 389 24.68 -2.43 18.64
CA THR A 389 23.83 -3.36 19.41
C THR A 389 23.02 -2.65 20.49
N GLU A 390 23.11 -1.32 20.57
CA GLU A 390 22.42 -0.51 21.56
C GLU A 390 20.88 -0.62 21.45
N ASN A 391 20.17 -0.39 22.55
CA ASN A 391 18.71 -0.47 22.54
C ASN A 391 18.13 0.76 21.85
N PHE A 392 17.56 0.57 20.67
CA PHE A 392 16.85 1.61 19.94
C PHE A 392 15.42 1.82 20.48
N SER A 393 15.01 3.07 20.69
CA SER A 393 13.66 3.41 21.14
C SER A 393 12.65 3.22 20.02
N LEU A 394 11.70 2.32 20.25
CA LEU A 394 10.64 2.01 19.29
C LEU A 394 9.41 2.88 19.57
N TYR A 395 8.93 3.54 18.53
CA TYR A 395 7.72 4.38 18.58
C TYR A 395 6.60 3.67 17.82
N PRO A 396 5.39 3.53 18.39
CA PRO A 396 4.30 2.88 17.70
C PRO A 396 3.85 3.70 16.48
N THR A 397 3.23 2.99 15.55
CA THR A 397 2.65 3.56 14.34
C THR A 397 1.18 3.13 14.24
N GLU A 398 0.44 3.65 13.27
CA GLU A 398 -0.93 3.17 12.98
C GLU A 398 -0.98 1.62 12.88
N ASN A 399 0.03 1.01 12.25
CA ASN A 399 0.11 -0.46 12.08
C ASN A 399 0.34 -1.24 13.38
N THR A 400 0.70 -0.57 14.48
CA THR A 400 0.82 -1.19 15.81
C THR A 400 -0.56 -1.50 16.39
N PHE A 401 -1.50 -0.58 16.24
CA PHE A 401 -2.85 -0.69 16.80
C PHE A 401 -3.83 -1.36 15.83
N LEU A 402 -3.59 -1.22 14.53
CA LEU A 402 -4.52 -1.63 13.49
C LEU A 402 -4.93 -3.10 13.51
N PRO A 403 -4.04 -4.09 13.78
CA PRO A 403 -4.46 -5.50 13.85
C PRO A 403 -5.49 -5.76 14.95
N LEU A 404 -5.33 -5.15 16.13
CA LEU A 404 -6.28 -5.25 17.23
C LEU A 404 -7.59 -4.53 16.91
N LEU A 405 -7.52 -3.31 16.35
CA LEU A 405 -8.72 -2.60 15.88
C LEU A 405 -9.51 -3.42 14.86
N ALA A 406 -8.81 -4.02 13.88
CA ALA A 406 -9.45 -4.85 12.86
C ALA A 406 -10.08 -6.13 13.43
N LEU A 407 -9.54 -6.67 14.53
CA LEU A 407 -10.11 -7.80 15.26
C LEU A 407 -11.34 -7.36 16.05
N TYR A 408 -11.21 -6.32 16.89
CA TYR A 408 -12.28 -5.83 17.75
C TYR A 408 -13.49 -5.32 16.97
N CYS A 409 -13.27 -4.66 15.83
CA CYS A 409 -14.35 -4.28 14.93
C CYS A 409 -15.09 -5.48 14.31
N LYS A 410 -14.49 -6.68 14.31
CA LYS A 410 -15.06 -7.93 13.75
C LYS A 410 -15.69 -8.85 14.81
N GLU A 411 -15.22 -8.80 16.05
CA GLU A 411 -15.71 -9.70 17.09
C GLU A 411 -17.02 -9.20 17.70
N PRO A 412 -18.10 -10.00 17.69
CA PRO A 412 -19.41 -9.57 18.19
C PRO A 412 -19.46 -9.38 19.71
N THR A 413 -18.51 -9.95 20.43
CA THR A 413 -18.43 -9.90 21.90
C THR A 413 -17.70 -8.68 22.43
N VAL A 414 -17.02 -7.92 21.56
CA VAL A 414 -16.23 -6.76 21.96
C VAL A 414 -17.10 -5.52 22.00
N ASP A 415 -17.06 -4.81 23.12
CA ASP A 415 -17.77 -3.56 23.32
C ASP A 415 -17.09 -2.39 22.59
N PHE A 416 -17.89 -1.38 22.26
CA PHE A 416 -17.40 -0.20 21.55
C PHE A 416 -16.37 0.58 22.39
N GLU A 417 -16.48 0.54 23.72
CA GLU A 417 -15.50 1.16 24.62
C GLU A 417 -14.10 0.57 24.48
N THR A 418 -13.96 -0.74 24.25
CA THR A 418 -12.66 -1.35 23.95
C THR A 418 -12.05 -0.79 22.66
N ILE A 419 -12.88 -0.55 21.63
CA ILE A 419 -12.44 0.08 20.38
C ILE A 419 -12.00 1.53 20.65
N LEU A 420 -12.79 2.29 21.40
CA LEU A 420 -12.45 3.67 21.80
C LEU A 420 -11.17 3.73 22.62
N GLY A 421 -10.92 2.78 23.53
CA GLY A 421 -9.70 2.70 24.32
C GLY A 421 -8.44 2.55 23.45
N VAL A 422 -8.50 1.73 22.40
CA VAL A 422 -7.39 1.60 21.44
C VAL A 422 -7.20 2.87 20.61
N LEU A 423 -8.30 3.50 20.16
CA LEU A 423 -8.23 4.77 19.44
C LEU A 423 -7.65 5.89 20.32
N TYR A 424 -8.03 5.93 21.60
CA TYR A 424 -7.51 6.89 22.57
C TYR A 424 -6.01 6.73 22.78
N GLN A 425 -5.52 5.48 22.88
CA GLN A 425 -4.09 5.22 22.95
C GLN A 425 -3.36 5.67 21.69
N ALA A 426 -3.89 5.39 20.50
CA ALA A 426 -3.24 5.81 19.26
C ALA A 426 -3.21 7.34 19.13
N GLU A 427 -4.34 8.01 19.34
CA GLU A 427 -4.51 9.43 19.06
C GLU A 427 -4.00 10.32 20.21
N HIS A 428 -4.50 10.15 21.43
CA HIS A 428 -4.20 11.06 22.53
C HIS A 428 -2.89 10.73 23.26
N VAL A 429 -2.56 9.44 23.41
CA VAL A 429 -1.30 9.04 24.08
C VAL A 429 -0.12 9.18 23.12
N TRP A 430 -0.28 8.72 21.87
CA TRP A 430 0.83 8.65 20.91
C TRP A 430 0.79 9.68 19.78
N GLY A 431 -0.27 10.48 19.65
CA GLY A 431 -0.38 11.50 18.60
C GLY A 431 -0.34 10.89 17.19
N ILE A 432 -0.96 9.72 17.00
CA ILE A 432 -1.09 9.05 15.70
C ILE A 432 -2.49 9.37 15.14
N PRO A 433 -2.58 10.03 13.98
CA PRO A 433 -3.87 10.43 13.42
C PRO A 433 -4.69 9.21 12.96
N ILE A 434 -6.01 9.30 13.16
CA ILE A 434 -6.95 8.29 12.67
C ILE A 434 -7.15 8.47 11.16
N THR A 435 -6.72 7.49 10.38
CA THR A 435 -6.76 7.59 8.92
C THR A 435 -8.10 7.12 8.33
N THR A 436 -8.32 7.45 7.06
CA THR A 436 -9.40 6.89 6.22
C THR A 436 -9.55 5.36 6.37
N ARG A 437 -8.43 4.64 6.51
CA ARG A 437 -8.41 3.18 6.62
C ARG A 437 -9.03 2.71 7.93
N VAL A 438 -8.75 3.39 9.04
CA VAL A 438 -9.33 3.09 10.35
C VAL A 438 -10.82 3.40 10.35
N TYR A 439 -11.24 4.55 9.82
CA TYR A 439 -12.68 4.88 9.69
C TYR A 439 -13.45 3.83 8.90
N LYS A 440 -12.90 3.31 7.80
CA LYS A 440 -13.53 2.21 7.05
C LYS A 440 -13.75 0.97 7.92
N LEU A 441 -12.80 0.61 8.77
CA LEU A 441 -12.95 -0.53 9.70
C LEU A 441 -14.04 -0.25 10.74
N LEU A 442 -14.05 0.97 11.30
CA LEU A 442 -15.05 1.39 12.27
C LEU A 442 -16.45 1.34 11.66
N PHE A 443 -16.72 2.02 10.54
CA PHE A 443 -18.07 2.01 9.96
C PHE A 443 -18.53 0.62 9.51
N ARG A 444 -17.63 -0.27 9.05
CA ARG A 444 -18.00 -1.66 8.72
C ARG A 444 -18.51 -2.44 9.93
N SER A 445 -18.02 -2.16 11.14
CA SER A 445 -18.51 -2.85 12.35
C SER A 445 -19.99 -2.55 12.65
N PHE A 446 -20.50 -1.40 12.21
CA PHE A 446 -21.92 -1.04 12.32
C PHE A 446 -22.79 -1.76 11.29
N VAL A 447 -22.27 -1.99 10.09
CA VAL A 447 -22.95 -2.78 9.04
C VAL A 447 -23.20 -4.21 9.49
N ASP A 448 -22.31 -4.75 10.32
CA ASP A 448 -22.46 -6.09 10.91
C ASP A 448 -23.42 -6.11 12.14
N GLY A 449 -24.07 -4.98 12.46
CA GLY A 449 -25.10 -4.87 13.51
C GLY A 449 -24.62 -4.86 14.95
N ARG A 450 -23.36 -4.47 15.20
CA ARG A 450 -22.71 -4.65 16.52
C ARG A 450 -22.82 -3.46 17.47
N HIS A 451 -23.20 -2.29 16.99
CA HIS A 451 -23.07 -1.04 17.76
C HIS A 451 -24.33 -0.20 17.71
N SER A 452 -24.52 0.62 18.74
CA SER A 452 -25.70 1.47 18.91
C SER A 452 -25.72 2.65 17.94
N ARG A 453 -26.90 3.26 17.83
CA ARG A 453 -27.12 4.53 17.12
C ARG A 453 -26.24 5.66 17.70
N GLU A 454 -26.13 5.76 19.02
CA GLU A 454 -25.23 6.72 19.68
C GLU A 454 -23.77 6.54 19.26
N ASN A 455 -23.29 5.29 19.18
CA ASN A 455 -21.92 5.01 18.74
C ASN A 455 -21.70 5.45 17.28
N LEU A 456 -22.71 5.27 16.43
CA LEU A 456 -22.66 5.71 15.03
C LEU A 456 -22.62 7.24 14.93
N ARG A 457 -23.45 7.93 15.73
CA ARG A 457 -23.46 9.40 15.84
C ARG A 457 -22.10 9.91 16.30
N PHE A 458 -21.54 9.31 17.35
CA PHE A 458 -20.23 9.66 17.89
C PHE A 458 -19.12 9.52 16.84
N ILE A 459 -19.02 8.37 16.17
CA ILE A 459 -17.92 8.13 15.22
C ILE A 459 -18.06 8.96 13.94
N THR A 460 -19.29 9.28 13.54
CA THR A 460 -19.57 10.18 12.43
C THR A 460 -19.19 11.62 12.78
N GLY A 461 -19.55 12.11 13.96
CA GLY A 461 -19.10 13.42 14.45
C GLY A 461 -17.58 13.51 14.51
N LYS A 462 -16.92 12.48 15.04
CA LYS A 462 -15.44 12.39 15.08
C LYS A 462 -14.82 12.40 13.69
N LEU A 463 -15.39 11.71 12.70
CA LEU A 463 -14.90 11.73 11.31
C LEU A 463 -14.90 13.14 10.75
N VAL A 464 -15.99 13.89 10.94
CA VAL A 464 -16.09 15.23 10.35
C VAL A 464 -15.15 16.20 11.08
N ALA A 465 -15.08 16.15 12.41
CA ALA A 465 -14.13 16.96 13.18
C ALA A 465 -12.67 16.70 12.77
N SER A 466 -12.30 15.43 12.62
CA SER A 466 -10.94 15.04 12.21
C SER A 466 -10.64 15.45 10.77
N HIS A 467 -11.63 15.34 9.87
CA HIS A 467 -11.51 15.83 8.50
C HIS A 467 -11.26 17.33 8.49
N ASP A 468 -11.99 18.11 9.29
CA ASP A 468 -11.84 19.57 9.33
C ASP A 468 -10.49 20.00 9.90
N ALA A 469 -10.01 19.31 10.94
CA ALA A 469 -8.67 19.52 11.48
C ALA A 469 -7.56 19.22 10.46
N CYS A 470 -7.73 18.23 9.58
CA CYS A 470 -6.76 17.92 8.53
C CYS A 470 -6.73 18.96 7.40
N TYR A 471 -7.86 19.65 7.14
CA TYR A 471 -8.01 20.59 6.03
C TYR A 471 -7.90 22.07 6.46
N SER A 472 -7.84 22.37 7.75
CA SER A 472 -7.89 23.72 8.32
C SER A 472 -6.77 24.67 7.87
N ASN A 473 -5.67 24.14 7.34
CA ASN A 473 -4.47 24.91 7.02
C ASN A 473 -4.16 25.06 5.54
N ASN A 474 -4.79 24.29 4.65
CA ASN A 474 -4.37 24.29 3.25
C ASN A 474 -5.15 25.24 2.34
N GLU A 475 -6.42 25.60 2.59
CA GLU A 475 -7.11 26.58 1.72
C GLU A 475 -8.18 27.41 2.46
N ALA A 476 -7.94 28.72 2.58
CA ALA A 476 -8.88 29.68 3.19
C ALA A 476 -10.24 29.73 2.47
N TRP A 477 -10.25 29.44 1.16
CA TRP A 477 -11.48 29.36 0.36
C TRP A 477 -12.29 28.09 0.66
N ILE A 478 -11.66 26.91 0.71
CA ILE A 478 -12.32 25.66 1.15
C ILE A 478 -12.91 25.85 2.54
N LYS A 479 -12.17 26.47 3.45
CA LYS A 479 -12.67 26.83 4.78
C LYS A 479 -13.92 27.73 4.70
N SER A 480 -13.94 28.74 3.83
CA SER A 480 -15.11 29.61 3.66
C SER A 480 -16.34 28.87 3.12
N GLN A 481 -16.16 27.91 2.21
CA GLN A 481 -17.25 27.12 1.64
C GLN A 481 -17.72 26.02 2.61
N ILE A 482 -16.79 25.33 3.27
CA ILE A 482 -17.08 24.31 4.28
C ILE A 482 -17.78 24.92 5.51
N LEU A 483 -17.35 26.09 5.97
CA LEU A 483 -18.00 26.82 7.07
C LEU A 483 -19.30 27.51 6.63
N SER A 484 -19.52 27.68 5.32
CA SER A 484 -20.82 28.13 4.78
C SER A 484 -21.88 27.03 4.71
N ILE A 485 -21.50 25.76 4.95
CA ILE A 485 -22.47 24.73 5.29
C ILE A 485 -22.97 25.09 6.70
N GLU A 486 -24.12 25.76 6.78
CA GLU A 486 -24.78 25.99 8.05
C GLU A 486 -25.03 24.63 8.72
N LEU A 487 -24.25 24.34 9.77
CA LEU A 487 -24.45 23.12 10.54
C LEU A 487 -25.83 23.20 11.20
N PRO A 488 -26.67 22.16 11.07
CA PRO A 488 -27.95 22.12 11.77
C PRO A 488 -27.72 22.33 13.28
N PRO A 489 -28.59 23.07 13.99
CA PRO A 489 -28.42 23.38 15.42
C PRO A 489 -28.20 22.13 16.29
N ASN A 490 -28.81 21.00 15.89
CA ASN A 490 -28.75 19.71 16.59
C ASN A 490 -27.40 18.99 16.40
N VAL A 491 -26.65 19.38 15.37
CA VAL A 491 -25.34 18.84 15.00
C VAL A 491 -24.21 19.63 15.66
N VAL A 492 -24.38 20.96 15.84
CA VAL A 492 -23.39 21.85 16.48
C VAL A 492 -22.98 21.37 17.87
N GLY A 493 -23.94 20.91 18.69
CA GLY A 493 -23.64 20.40 20.04
C GLY A 493 -22.73 19.17 20.03
N VAL A 494 -22.87 18.28 19.05
CA VAL A 494 -22.01 17.09 18.88
C VAL A 494 -20.63 17.49 18.40
N PHE A 495 -20.53 18.45 17.48
CA PHE A 495 -19.26 18.95 16.98
C PHE A 495 -18.42 19.65 18.04
N ASN A 496 -19.05 20.50 18.87
CA ASN A 496 -18.35 21.22 19.92
C ASN A 496 -17.68 20.27 20.92
N LEU A 497 -18.28 19.10 21.20
CA LEU A 497 -17.66 18.06 22.03
C LEU A 497 -16.32 17.55 21.49
N PHE A 498 -16.08 17.65 20.19
CA PHE A 498 -14.84 17.19 19.54
C PHE A 498 -13.87 18.33 19.20
N ILE A 499 -14.38 19.55 19.02
CA ILE A 499 -13.56 20.74 18.79
C ILE A 499 -12.86 21.18 20.09
N GLU A 500 -13.49 20.95 21.24
CA GLU A 500 -12.95 21.28 22.57
C GLU A 500 -12.02 20.19 23.15
N GLN A 501 -11.95 19.01 22.53
CA GLN A 501 -10.95 18.01 22.89
C GLN A 501 -9.60 18.46 22.35
N ASP A 502 -8.55 18.40 23.17
CA ASP A 502 -7.16 18.63 22.77
C ASP A 502 -6.78 17.64 21.67
N ILE A 503 -7.13 17.95 20.42
CA ILE A 503 -6.62 17.26 19.24
C ILE A 503 -5.12 17.59 19.28
N PRO A 504 -4.24 16.60 19.52
CA PRO A 504 -2.81 16.87 19.56
C PRO A 504 -2.46 17.56 18.25
N ALA A 505 -1.79 18.72 18.35
CA ALA A 505 -1.48 19.58 17.23
C ALA A 505 -0.69 18.78 16.18
N LEU A 506 -1.42 18.15 15.26
CA LEU A 506 -0.84 17.50 14.08
C LEU A 506 -0.21 18.63 13.31
N VAL A 507 1.11 18.57 13.10
CA VAL A 507 1.80 19.62 12.35
C VAL A 507 1.13 19.67 10.97
N PRO A 508 0.43 20.77 10.63
CA PRO A 508 -0.50 20.78 9.49
C PRO A 508 0.19 20.58 8.13
N SER A 509 1.52 20.70 8.11
CA SER A 509 2.36 20.47 6.93
C SER A 509 2.59 18.99 6.58
N GLN A 510 2.13 18.02 7.39
CA GLN A 510 2.39 16.59 7.18
C GLN A 510 1.30 15.84 6.38
N GLY A 511 0.31 16.54 5.83
CA GLY A 511 -0.61 16.01 4.80
C GLY A 511 -1.99 15.56 5.28
N ASN A 512 -2.90 15.32 4.33
CA ASN A 512 -4.29 14.94 4.60
C ASN A 512 -4.40 13.44 4.91
N PHE A 513 -4.65 13.09 6.17
CA PHE A 513 -4.79 11.69 6.62
C PHE A 513 -6.19 11.09 6.35
N ILE A 514 -7.17 11.96 6.11
CA ILE A 514 -8.56 11.59 5.84
C ILE A 514 -8.92 12.01 4.41
N LYS A 515 -9.34 11.03 3.62
CA LYS A 515 -9.83 11.19 2.25
C LYS A 515 -11.24 10.61 2.19
N LEU A 516 -12.21 11.44 1.84
CA LEU A 516 -13.58 11.01 1.59
C LEU A 516 -13.68 10.27 0.25
N SER A 517 -13.13 9.05 0.19
CA SER A 517 -13.30 8.16 -0.96
C SER A 517 -14.77 7.73 -1.09
N ASP A 518 -15.28 7.54 -2.30
CA ASP A 518 -16.66 7.07 -2.54
C ASP A 518 -16.98 5.81 -1.73
N GLU A 519 -15.98 4.95 -1.58
CA GLU A 519 -16.08 3.74 -0.78
C GLU A 519 -16.31 4.01 0.71
N LEU A 520 -15.63 5.00 1.29
CA LEU A 520 -15.89 5.38 2.69
C LEU A 520 -17.32 5.91 2.82
N ILE A 521 -17.77 6.74 1.88
CA ILE A 521 -19.13 7.29 1.86
C ILE A 521 -20.18 6.20 1.77
N LEU A 522 -19.97 5.20 0.92
CA LEU A 522 -20.87 4.06 0.80
C LEU A 522 -20.92 3.24 2.10
N VAL A 523 -19.77 2.95 2.70
CA VAL A 523 -19.71 2.20 3.97
C VAL A 523 -20.39 2.98 5.10
N ILE A 524 -20.26 4.30 5.14
CA ILE A 524 -21.01 5.17 6.06
C ILE A 524 -22.51 5.01 5.79
N TYR A 525 -22.97 5.17 4.55
CA TYR A 525 -24.39 5.00 4.22
C TYR A 525 -24.92 3.61 4.63
N MET A 526 -24.19 2.54 4.35
CA MET A 526 -24.57 1.17 4.75
C MET A 526 -24.66 1.03 6.28
N ALA A 527 -23.75 1.67 7.02
CA ALA A 527 -23.80 1.68 8.48
C ALA A 527 -25.06 2.37 9.00
N PHE A 528 -25.46 3.49 8.38
CA PHE A 528 -26.70 4.21 8.69
C PHE A 528 -27.92 3.37 8.33
N ASP A 529 -28.00 2.84 7.12
CA ASP A 529 -29.11 2.00 6.68
C ASP A 529 -29.30 0.81 7.60
N HIS A 530 -28.20 0.17 8.04
CA HIS A 530 -28.24 -0.93 9.00
C HIS A 530 -28.70 -0.48 10.40
N CYS A 531 -28.13 0.59 10.96
CA CYS A 531 -28.49 1.04 12.32
C CYS A 531 -29.91 1.61 12.40
N LEU A 532 -30.46 2.09 11.27
CA LEU A 532 -31.80 2.66 11.16
C LEU A 532 -32.89 1.66 10.75
N GLN A 533 -32.58 0.37 10.59
CA GLN A 533 -33.56 -0.64 10.13
C GLN A 533 -34.84 -0.69 10.98
N ASN A 534 -34.75 -0.36 12.27
CA ASN A 534 -35.89 -0.33 13.19
C ASN A 534 -36.61 1.04 13.23
N GLN A 535 -36.19 1.99 12.40
CA GLN A 535 -36.64 3.39 12.37
C GLN A 535 -37.01 3.78 10.92
N PRO A 536 -38.16 3.32 10.41
CA PRO A 536 -38.48 3.38 8.99
C PRO A 536 -38.57 4.79 8.41
N GLU A 537 -38.95 5.79 9.21
CA GLU A 537 -39.01 7.19 8.76
C GLU A 537 -37.61 7.80 8.57
N GLU A 538 -36.71 7.58 9.53
CA GLU A 538 -35.31 8.03 9.41
C GLU A 538 -34.57 7.27 8.31
N GLN A 539 -34.85 5.97 8.14
CA GLN A 539 -34.28 5.17 7.05
C GLN A 539 -34.72 5.68 5.68
N LYS A 540 -35.99 6.12 5.53
CA LYS A 540 -36.48 6.78 4.30
C LYS A 540 -35.75 8.10 4.06
N LEU A 541 -35.52 8.90 5.10
CA LEU A 541 -34.77 10.16 4.99
C LEU A 541 -33.32 9.91 4.56
N ALA A 542 -32.64 8.93 5.18
CA ALA A 542 -31.28 8.53 4.81
C ALA A 542 -31.20 8.03 3.36
N SER A 543 -32.17 7.21 2.94
CA SER A 543 -32.29 6.73 1.56
C SER A 543 -32.51 7.86 0.56
N LYS A 544 -33.32 8.87 0.93
CA LYS A 544 -33.56 10.05 0.11
C LYS A 544 -32.30 10.90 -0.03
N ALA A 545 -31.60 11.17 1.08
CA ALA A 545 -30.34 11.89 1.10
C ALA A 545 -29.28 11.18 0.24
N HIS A 546 -29.21 9.85 0.30
CA HIS A 546 -28.29 9.07 -0.52
C HIS A 546 -28.55 9.19 -2.02
N LYS A 547 -29.82 9.14 -2.44
CA LYS A 547 -30.21 9.35 -3.85
C LYS A 547 -29.86 10.76 -4.33
N GLU A 548 -30.08 11.77 -3.50
CA GLU A 548 -29.75 13.16 -3.82
C GLU A 548 -28.23 13.36 -3.93
N TYR A 549 -27.46 12.81 -2.99
CA TYR A 549 -26.00 12.77 -3.04
C TYR A 549 -25.48 12.14 -4.34
N GLN A 550 -25.99 10.93 -4.70
CA GLN A 550 -25.56 10.25 -5.91
C GLN A 550 -25.83 11.09 -7.16
N LYS A 551 -27.01 11.72 -7.24
CA LYS A 551 -27.36 12.61 -8.34
C LYS A 551 -26.40 13.78 -8.44
N ARG A 552 -26.17 14.52 -7.34
CA ARG A 552 -25.24 15.67 -7.31
C ARG A 552 -23.82 15.27 -7.72
N LEU A 553 -23.36 14.10 -7.28
CA LEU A 553 -22.03 13.60 -7.63
C LEU A 553 -21.91 13.22 -9.12
N ILE A 554 -22.97 12.64 -9.71
CA ILE A 554 -23.02 12.31 -11.14
C ILE A 554 -23.03 13.60 -11.97
N ASP A 555 -23.89 14.55 -11.62
CA ASP A 555 -24.01 15.82 -12.33
C ASP A 555 -22.65 16.57 -12.35
N ALA A 556 -21.97 16.64 -11.21
CA ALA A 556 -20.64 17.25 -11.10
C ALA A 556 -19.55 16.48 -11.90
N ARG A 557 -19.63 15.14 -11.96
CA ARG A 557 -18.71 14.32 -12.77
C ARG A 557 -18.93 14.51 -14.26
N ASP A 558 -20.18 14.61 -14.69
CA ASP A 558 -20.53 14.80 -16.10
C ASP A 558 -20.10 16.20 -16.58
N GLU A 559 -20.23 17.22 -15.73
CA GLU A 559 -19.71 18.57 -15.98
C GLU A 559 -18.18 18.58 -16.09
N TYR A 560 -17.50 17.86 -15.20
CA TYR A 560 -16.06 17.66 -15.26
C TYR A 560 -15.63 16.93 -16.55
N GLN A 561 -16.26 15.81 -16.90
CA GLN A 561 -15.88 15.03 -18.10
C GLN A 561 -16.03 15.81 -19.41
N ARG A 562 -16.95 16.78 -19.48
CA ARG A 562 -17.14 17.65 -20.65
C ARG A 562 -16.04 18.69 -20.83
N SER A 563 -15.19 18.92 -19.82
CA SER A 563 -14.19 19.99 -19.79
C SER A 563 -12.72 19.50 -19.81
N VAL A 564 -12.47 18.19 -19.95
CA VAL A 564 -11.12 17.62 -19.79
C VAL A 564 -10.25 17.74 -21.05
N GLU A 565 -9.18 18.53 -20.95
CA GLU A 565 -7.95 18.36 -21.74
C GLU A 565 -7.05 17.29 -21.08
N PRO A 566 -6.21 16.56 -21.84
CA PRO A 566 -5.36 15.51 -21.28
C PRO A 566 -4.22 16.08 -20.40
N GLY A 567 -4.40 16.02 -19.07
CA GLY A 567 -3.38 16.27 -18.04
C GLY A 567 -3.97 16.93 -16.76
N PRO A 568 -3.27 16.87 -15.60
CA PRO A 568 -3.72 17.54 -14.37
C PRO A 568 -3.74 19.07 -14.54
N THR A 569 -4.91 19.68 -14.66
CA THR A 569 -5.12 21.15 -14.77
C THR A 569 -5.64 21.76 -13.46
N LEU A 570 -5.69 23.09 -13.38
CA LEU A 570 -6.34 23.81 -12.26
C LEU A 570 -7.84 23.44 -12.14
N VAL A 571 -8.49 23.11 -13.27
CA VAL A 571 -9.88 22.62 -13.31
C VAL A 571 -10.01 21.28 -12.56
N ASP A 572 -8.98 20.42 -12.63
CA ASP A 572 -8.98 19.12 -11.95
C ASP A 572 -8.81 19.25 -10.42
N LEU A 573 -8.15 20.31 -9.95
CA LEU A 573 -8.06 20.61 -8.52
C LEU A 573 -9.43 21.07 -8.01
N ASN A 574 -10.04 22.06 -8.68
CA ASN A 574 -11.35 22.58 -8.31
C ASN A 574 -12.46 21.49 -8.33
N ALA A 575 -12.47 20.62 -9.33
CA ALA A 575 -13.43 19.52 -9.41
C ALA A 575 -13.24 18.50 -8.27
N ARG A 576 -12.00 18.24 -7.85
CA ARG A 576 -11.73 17.37 -6.69
C ARG A 576 -12.27 17.98 -5.40
N ASP A 577 -12.16 19.29 -5.23
CA ASP A 577 -12.64 19.99 -4.05
C ASP A 577 -14.16 20.04 -4.01
N GLU A 578 -14.81 20.27 -5.15
CA GLU A 578 -16.27 20.14 -5.29
C GLU A 578 -16.75 18.73 -4.92
N PHE A 579 -16.08 17.68 -5.39
CA PHE A 579 -16.41 16.31 -4.99
C PHE A 579 -16.22 16.06 -3.49
N MET A 580 -15.23 16.70 -2.84
CA MET A 580 -15.06 16.58 -1.39
C MET A 580 -16.19 17.30 -0.64
N TYR A 581 -16.59 18.50 -1.11
CA TYR A 581 -17.69 19.26 -0.53
C TYR A 581 -19.02 18.49 -0.57
N ILE A 582 -19.40 17.95 -1.72
CA ILE A 582 -20.64 17.16 -1.89
C ILE A 582 -20.65 15.98 -0.92
N LYS A 583 -19.50 15.30 -0.75
CA LYS A 583 -19.38 14.15 0.15
C LYS A 583 -19.45 14.54 1.62
N LYS A 584 -18.81 15.63 2.02
CA LYS A 584 -18.89 16.13 3.40
C LYS A 584 -20.31 16.57 3.73
N GLY A 585 -20.97 17.31 2.84
CA GLY A 585 -22.37 17.71 2.99
C GLY A 585 -23.28 16.50 3.23
N PHE A 586 -23.13 15.45 2.42
CA PHE A 586 -23.88 14.20 2.63
C PHE A 586 -23.64 13.56 4.00
N ILE A 587 -22.40 13.55 4.52
CA ILE A 587 -22.13 13.02 5.88
C ILE A 587 -22.82 13.87 6.96
N ILE A 588 -22.86 15.20 6.79
CA ILE A 588 -23.54 16.11 7.71
C ILE A 588 -25.05 15.87 7.67
N ASP A 589 -25.65 15.74 6.47
CA ASP A 589 -27.07 15.43 6.31
C ASP A 589 -27.44 14.12 7.01
N LEU A 590 -26.59 13.09 6.89
CA LEU A 590 -26.75 11.84 7.62
C LEU A 590 -26.69 12.06 9.14
N LEU A 591 -25.72 12.82 9.64
CA LEU A 591 -25.59 13.09 11.07
C LEU A 591 -26.77 13.89 11.65
N ASP A 592 -27.38 14.77 10.86
CA ASP A 592 -28.59 15.50 11.23
C ASP A 592 -29.78 14.56 11.41
N ILE A 593 -29.94 13.55 10.54
CA ILE A 593 -30.98 12.53 10.67
C ILE A 593 -30.87 11.73 11.98
N LEU A 594 -29.66 11.57 12.52
CA LEU A 594 -29.43 10.87 13.79
C LEU A 594 -29.66 11.74 15.03
N SER A 595 -29.70 13.06 14.87
CA SER A 595 -29.76 14.03 15.97
C SER A 595 -31.19 14.36 16.36
#